data_AF-A0A1P8FNB1-F1
#
_entry.id   AF-A0A1P8FNB1-F1
#
_cell.length_a   1.000
_cell.length_b   1.000
_cell.length_c   1.000
_cell.angle_alpha   90.00
_cell.angle_beta   90.00
_cell.angle_gamma   90.00
#
_symmetry.space_group_name_H-M   'P 1'
#
loop_
_entity.id
_entity.type
_entity.pdbx_description
1 polymer ?
#
loop_
_entity_poly.entity_id
_entity_poly.type
_entity_poly.pdbx_seq_one_letter_code
_entity_poly.pdbx_strand_id
1 'polypeptide(L)'
;MTTRRGISLSYPQAKVEALEIIDDFASLIDVLAGYGSPGRFDARTPLAEIGIDAPVRALMHKRLNKAFSRLRTWRGVAPEDLERCEVIGDVVLLVCERGAVGVPAGEPR
;
A
#
# COMPACT_ATOMS: atom_id res chain seq x y z
N MET A 1 10.78 -30.37 12.51
CA MET A 1 9.78 -29.27 12.49
C MET A 1 10.51 -27.97 12.25
N THR A 2 10.55 -27.49 11.01
CA THR A 2 11.30 -26.28 10.65
C THR A 2 10.44 -25.06 10.97
N THR A 3 10.78 -24.34 12.05
CA THR A 3 10.15 -23.08 12.41
C THR A 3 10.34 -22.10 11.27
N ARG A 4 9.31 -21.85 10.46
CA ARG A 4 9.33 -20.74 9.49
C ARG A 4 9.46 -19.45 10.30
N ARG A 5 10.68 -18.92 10.42
CA ARG A 5 10.91 -17.55 10.90
C ARG A 5 10.25 -16.64 9.88
N GLY A 6 9.03 -16.19 10.16
CA GLY A 6 8.35 -15.21 9.32
C GLY A 6 9.15 -13.92 9.25
N ILE A 7 9.09 -13.26 8.11
CA ILE A 7 9.78 -11.99 7.88
C ILE A 7 9.01 -10.88 8.62
N SER A 8 9.72 -9.99 9.30
CA SER A 8 9.18 -8.74 9.83
C SER A 8 9.45 -7.62 8.83
N LEU A 9 8.45 -6.80 8.54
CA LEU A 9 8.56 -5.68 7.61
C LEU A 9 8.81 -4.36 8.37
N SER A 10 9.73 -3.54 7.87
CA SER A 10 9.91 -2.15 8.35
C SER A 10 8.96 -1.19 7.63
N TYR A 11 8.73 -0.02 8.22
CA TYR A 11 7.90 1.02 7.61
C TYR A 11 8.35 1.44 6.19
N PRO A 12 9.64 1.74 5.94
CA PRO A 12 10.08 2.09 4.59
C PRO A 12 9.81 0.98 3.56
N GLN A 13 9.97 -0.29 3.95
CA GLN A 13 9.68 -1.42 3.08
C GLN A 13 8.18 -1.57 2.83
N ALA A 14 7.35 -1.40 3.85
CA ALA A 14 5.89 -1.40 3.72
C ALA A 14 5.40 -0.32 2.77
N LYS A 15 5.96 0.88 2.89
CA LYS A 15 5.67 2.01 2.02
C LYS A 15 6.05 1.73 0.57
N VAL A 16 7.28 1.26 0.32
CA VAL A 16 7.74 0.95 -1.04
C VAL A 16 6.88 -0.13 -1.69
N GLU A 17 6.63 -1.24 -1.00
CA GLU A 17 5.80 -2.33 -1.53
C GLU A 17 4.35 -1.89 -1.78
N ALA A 18 3.79 -1.04 -0.91
CA ALA A 18 2.47 -0.46 -1.15
C ALA A 18 2.48 0.44 -2.41
N LEU A 19 3.50 1.27 -2.59
CA LEU A 19 3.65 2.14 -3.75
C LEU A 19 3.88 1.36 -5.04
N GLU A 20 4.67 0.28 -5.02
CA GLU A 20 4.83 -0.63 -6.17
C GLU A 20 3.50 -1.24 -6.60
N ILE A 21 2.65 -1.61 -5.65
CA ILE A 21 1.33 -2.17 -5.96
C ILE A 21 0.37 -1.09 -6.45
N ILE A 22 0.47 0.14 -5.95
CA ILE A 22 -0.29 1.28 -6.49
C ILE A 22 0.14 1.55 -7.94
N ASP A 23 1.45 1.55 -8.18
CA ASP A 23 2.06 1.74 -9.50
C ASP A 23 1.59 0.68 -10.52
N ASP A 24 1.57 -0.60 -10.13
CA ASP A 24 1.05 -1.73 -10.93
C ASP A 24 -0.39 -1.48 -11.46
N PHE A 25 -1.19 -0.68 -10.76
CA PHE A 25 -2.60 -0.41 -11.07
C PHE A 25 -2.85 1.01 -11.59
N ALA A 26 -1.89 1.92 -11.45
CA ALA A 26 -1.99 3.27 -12.00
C ALA A 26 -1.95 3.20 -13.52
N SER A 27 -2.88 3.89 -14.18
CA SER A 27 -3.15 3.58 -15.59
C SER A 27 -2.15 4.20 -16.57
N LEU A 28 -1.35 5.20 -16.19
CA LEU A 28 -0.53 5.97 -17.14
C LEU A 28 0.75 6.62 -16.57
N ILE A 29 1.10 6.43 -15.30
CA ILE A 29 2.18 7.19 -14.66
C ILE A 29 2.95 6.32 -13.66
N ASP A 30 4.29 6.44 -13.67
CA ASP A 30 5.17 5.86 -12.65
C ASP A 30 5.02 6.62 -11.33
N VAL A 31 4.12 6.13 -10.49
CA VAL A 31 3.81 6.66 -9.16
C VAL A 31 5.01 6.49 -8.25
N LEU A 32 5.68 5.34 -8.30
CA LEU A 32 6.80 5.05 -7.41
C LEU A 32 7.97 6.01 -7.64
N ALA A 33 8.36 6.23 -8.90
CA ALA A 33 9.41 7.18 -9.25
C ALA A 33 9.00 8.64 -9.02
N GLY A 34 7.69 8.93 -9.12
CA GLY A 34 7.15 10.27 -8.89
C GLY A 34 6.89 10.61 -7.42
N TYR A 35 6.83 9.62 -6.52
CA TYR A 35 6.43 9.83 -5.13
C TYR A 35 7.44 10.64 -4.33
N GLY A 36 6.98 11.69 -3.67
CA GLY A 36 7.81 12.61 -2.88
C GLY A 36 8.57 13.65 -3.72
N SER A 37 8.45 13.61 -5.05
CA SER A 37 9.00 14.66 -5.92
C SER A 37 8.10 15.89 -5.90
N PRO A 38 8.65 17.12 -5.77
CA PRO A 38 7.86 18.35 -5.78
C PRO A 38 6.96 18.44 -7.00
N GLY A 39 5.65 18.63 -6.77
CA GLY A 39 4.65 18.79 -7.83
C GLY A 39 4.26 17.51 -8.57
N ARG A 40 4.61 16.33 -8.05
CA ARG A 40 4.14 15.04 -8.58
C ARG A 40 3.14 14.38 -7.64
N PHE A 41 3.59 13.43 -6.83
CA PHE A 41 2.72 12.64 -5.97
C PHE A 41 3.22 12.68 -4.54
N ASP A 42 2.29 12.68 -3.60
CA ASP A 42 2.55 12.50 -2.19
C ASP A 42 1.42 11.65 -1.57
N ALA A 43 1.43 11.50 -0.24
CA ALA A 43 0.44 10.68 0.44
C ALA A 43 -1.00 11.16 0.16
N ARG A 44 -1.20 12.48 0.05
CA ARG A 44 -2.51 13.12 -0.12
C ARG A 44 -3.02 13.03 -1.55
N THR A 45 -2.22 12.55 -2.50
CA THR A 45 -2.65 12.36 -3.89
C THR A 45 -3.85 11.40 -3.92
N PRO A 46 -5.01 11.85 -4.43
CA PRO A 46 -6.16 10.98 -4.61
C PRO A 46 -5.87 9.84 -5.58
N LEU A 47 -6.26 8.64 -5.21
CA LEU A 47 -6.09 7.44 -6.03
C LEU A 47 -6.82 7.57 -7.39
N ALA A 48 -7.94 8.29 -7.42
CA ALA A 48 -8.65 8.57 -8.65
C ALA A 48 -7.85 9.45 -9.64
N GLU A 49 -6.98 10.35 -9.15
CA GLU A 49 -6.14 11.20 -10.01
C GLU A 49 -5.07 10.40 -10.77
N ILE A 50 -4.64 9.27 -10.21
CA ILE A 50 -3.72 8.33 -10.86
C ILE A 50 -4.45 7.17 -11.56
N GLY A 51 -5.77 7.30 -11.74
CA GLY A 51 -6.60 6.36 -12.49
C GLY A 51 -7.00 5.10 -11.73
N ILE A 52 -6.90 5.11 -10.40
CA ILE A 52 -7.32 4.01 -9.52
C ILE A 52 -8.66 4.38 -8.87
N ASP A 53 -9.73 4.15 -9.62
CA ASP A 53 -11.11 4.32 -9.17
C ASP A 53 -11.56 3.17 -8.23
N ALA A 54 -12.76 3.28 -7.64
CA ALA A 54 -13.21 2.32 -6.63
C ALA A 54 -13.20 0.85 -7.11
N PRO A 55 -13.67 0.51 -8.33
CA PRO A 55 -13.54 -0.85 -8.87
C PRO A 55 -12.09 -1.32 -8.98
N VAL A 56 -11.17 -0.47 -9.47
CA VAL A 56 -9.75 -0.82 -9.58
C VAL A 56 -9.11 -0.98 -8.19
N ARG A 57 -9.44 -0.10 -7.23
CA ARG A 57 -9.00 -0.20 -5.82
C ARG A 57 -9.40 -1.54 -5.22
N ALA A 58 -10.65 -1.95 -5.40
CA ALA A 58 -11.15 -3.23 -4.90
C ALA A 58 -10.35 -4.42 -5.45
N LEU A 59 -9.77 -4.35 -6.65
CA LEU A 59 -8.95 -5.42 -7.23
C LEU A 59 -7.54 -5.54 -6.63
N MET A 60 -7.02 -4.47 -6.03
CA MET A 60 -5.67 -4.45 -5.45
C MET A 60 -5.51 -5.43 -4.27
N HIS A 61 -6.60 -5.82 -3.59
CA HIS A 61 -6.55 -6.72 -2.42
C HIS A 61 -5.83 -8.04 -2.73
N LYS A 62 -6.02 -8.60 -3.93
CA LYS A 62 -5.36 -9.85 -4.34
C LYS A 62 -3.86 -9.68 -4.42
N ARG A 63 -3.40 -8.54 -4.95
CA ARG A 63 -1.98 -8.23 -5.11
C ARG A 63 -1.33 -7.98 -3.75
N LEU A 64 -1.98 -7.18 -2.90
CA LEU A 64 -1.55 -6.91 -1.52
C LEU A 64 -1.42 -8.20 -0.72
N ASN A 65 -2.46 -9.03 -0.71
CA ASN A 65 -2.45 -10.29 0.03
C ASN A 65 -1.37 -11.25 -0.48
N LYS A 66 -1.11 -11.27 -1.80
CA LYS A 66 -0.04 -12.09 -2.37
C LYS A 66 1.34 -11.57 -1.98
N ALA A 67 1.59 -10.27 -2.10
CA ALA A 67 2.86 -9.64 -1.78
C ALA A 67 3.24 -9.85 -0.30
N PHE A 68 2.28 -9.65 0.61
CA PHE A 68 2.51 -9.74 2.05
C PHE A 68 2.24 -11.12 2.67
N SER A 69 1.90 -12.13 1.86
CA SER A 69 1.59 -13.51 2.32
C SER A 69 2.67 -14.18 3.16
N ARG A 70 3.92 -13.72 3.06
CA ARG A 70 5.08 -14.25 3.80
C ARG A 70 5.30 -13.57 5.15
N LEU A 71 4.64 -12.45 5.40
CA LEU A 71 4.71 -11.78 6.69
C LEU A 71 3.85 -12.53 7.70
N ARG A 72 4.45 -12.88 8.84
CA ARG A 72 3.74 -13.59 9.91
C ARG A 72 2.59 -12.78 10.50
N THR A 73 2.72 -11.46 10.47
CA THR A 73 1.79 -10.52 11.06
C THR A 73 0.66 -10.13 10.11
N TRP A 74 0.72 -10.53 8.84
CA TRP A 74 -0.25 -10.11 7.83
C TRP A 74 -1.65 -10.66 8.12
N ARG A 75 -2.60 -9.75 8.33
CA ARG A 75 -4.01 -10.08 8.63
C ARG A 75 -4.92 -10.17 7.40
N GLY A 76 -4.39 -9.90 6.22
CA GLY A 76 -5.19 -9.81 5.01
C GLY A 76 -5.88 -8.45 4.85
N VAL A 77 -6.13 -8.12 3.60
CA VAL A 77 -6.92 -6.96 3.14
C VAL A 77 -8.12 -7.48 2.37
N ALA A 78 -9.31 -6.98 2.69
CA ALA A 78 -10.53 -7.24 1.95
C ALA A 78 -10.79 -6.11 0.93
N PRO A 79 -11.60 -6.33 -0.13
CA PRO A 79 -11.96 -5.28 -1.07
C PRO A 79 -12.54 -4.03 -0.39
N GLU A 80 -13.38 -4.22 0.63
CA GLU A 80 -14.07 -3.14 1.35
C GLU A 80 -13.11 -2.27 2.16
N ASP A 81 -11.96 -2.82 2.57
CA ASP A 81 -10.90 -2.05 3.22
C ASP A 81 -10.29 -1.03 2.23
N LEU A 82 -10.17 -1.41 0.95
CA LEU A 82 -9.55 -0.58 -0.11
C LEU A 82 -10.53 0.40 -0.75
N GLU A 83 -11.83 0.09 -0.76
CA GLU A 83 -12.86 1.03 -1.21
C GLU A 83 -12.85 2.32 -0.38
N ARG A 84 -12.50 2.20 0.90
CA ARG A 84 -12.36 3.31 1.86
C ARG A 84 -11.05 4.08 1.74
N CYS A 85 -10.09 3.61 0.95
CA CYS A 85 -8.87 4.36 0.67
C CYS A 85 -9.17 5.39 -0.42
N GLU A 86 -8.97 6.67 -0.10
CA GLU A 86 -9.20 7.77 -1.06
C GLU A 86 -7.90 8.27 -1.65
N VAL A 87 -6.82 8.23 -0.87
CA VAL A 87 -5.49 8.75 -1.22
C VAL A 87 -4.40 7.69 -1.06
N ILE A 88 -3.21 7.93 -1.62
CA ILE A 88 -2.07 6.99 -1.55
C ILE A 88 -1.71 6.65 -0.10
N GLY A 89 -1.72 7.63 0.79
CA GLY A 89 -1.38 7.44 2.20
C GLY A 89 -2.30 6.47 2.93
N ASP A 90 -3.59 6.43 2.57
CA ASP A 90 -4.53 5.47 3.16
C ASP A 90 -4.13 4.02 2.88
N VAL A 91 -3.64 3.73 1.67
CA VAL A 91 -3.19 2.39 1.28
C VAL A 91 -1.91 2.02 2.03
N VAL A 92 -0.96 2.95 2.14
CA VAL A 92 0.28 2.74 2.90
C VAL A 92 -0.03 2.45 4.36
N LEU A 93 -0.94 3.22 4.97
CA LEU A 93 -1.35 3.02 6.35
C LEU A 93 -2.11 1.69 6.54
N LEU A 94 -2.98 1.33 5.61
CA LEU A 94 -3.68 0.05 5.63
C LEU A 94 -2.69 -1.12 5.62
N VAL A 95 -1.67 -1.08 4.76
CA VAL A 95 -0.61 -2.10 4.73
C VAL A 95 0.14 -2.15 6.06
N CYS A 96 0.47 -0.99 6.63
CA CYS A 96 1.16 -0.94 7.92
C CYS A 96 0.31 -1.53 9.05
N GLU A 97 -0.98 -1.19 9.11
CA GLU A 97 -1.92 -1.73 10.09
C GLU A 97 -2.04 -3.26 9.97
N ARG A 98 -2.27 -3.76 8.75
CA ARG A 98 -2.45 -5.20 8.50
C ARG A 98 -1.17 -5.99 8.64
N GLY A 99 -0.01 -5.36 8.45
CA GLY A 99 1.32 -5.94 8.68
C GLY A 99 1.86 -5.77 10.11
N ALA A 100 1.12 -5.11 11.01
CA ALA A 100 1.61 -4.72 12.34
C ALA A 100 2.96 -3.96 12.30
N VAL A 101 3.10 -3.06 11.32
CA VAL A 101 4.27 -2.22 11.10
C VAL A 101 4.04 -0.87 11.78
N GLY A 102 4.98 -0.46 12.61
CA GLY A 102 4.91 0.85 13.28
C GLY A 102 5.09 1.99 12.28
N VAL A 103 4.14 2.94 12.27
CA VAL A 103 4.18 4.13 11.41
C VAL A 103 4.90 5.27 12.15
N PRO A 104 5.84 5.98 11.51
CA PRO A 104 6.48 7.16 12.10
C PRO A 104 5.48 8.25 12.47
N ALA A 105 5.77 9.00 13.54
CA ALA A 105 4.97 10.15 13.90
C ALA A 105 4.99 11.19 12.76
N GLY A 106 3.81 11.69 12.39
CA GLY A 106 3.66 12.70 11.35
C GLY A 106 3.63 12.15 9.91
N GLU A 107 3.55 10.83 9.71
CA GLU A 107 3.30 10.30 8.37
C GLU A 107 1.95 10.83 7.84
N PRO A 108 1.94 11.48 6.67
CA PRO A 108 0.71 11.99 6.09
C PRO A 108 -0.20 10.86 5.61
N ARG A 109 -1.51 11.07 5.81
CA ARG A 109 -2.55 10.49 4.96
C ARG A 109 -2.55 11.21 3.63
#